data_AF-A0A4P5W6F2-F1
#
_entry.id   AF-A0A4P5W6F2-F1
#
_cell.length_a   1.000
_cell.length_b   1.000
_cell.length_c   1.000
_cell.angle_alpha   90.00
_cell.angle_beta   90.00
_cell.angle_gamma   90.00
#
_symmetry.space_group_name_H-M   'P 1'
#
loop_
_entity.id
_entity.type
_entity.pdbx_description
1 polymer ?
#
loop_
_entity_poly.entity_id
_entity_poly.type
_entity_poly.pdbx_seq_one_letter_code
_entity_poly.pdbx_strand_id
1 'polypeptide(L)'
;MIFLSKIQKTILISAILATTTTHVANQKPIADAGIDQTIAISTNVTLSGIQSNDSDGTIKTYSWLQTKGTKVSLKNPKTVNPTFSSPKKIGTLTFKLTVKDNKNATSTDTINVNIVEKIVIIEPPKIPSVESPKIETETGCQLPKITENGGCVSQFSETKFNDTGITFCSDGAFNVNSCDIKTYPRQDAEFRRDVLNNDNKDGHAGFSFTKISATGEKLPLEATNWACIQDNVTGFLWEVKTAQNQNERYSFSNTDKFVQEKNNEKLCGVTNWRLPDIHELQSIVDYSVPFPNPTIDLNFFPNSTNQIYWSVTPYAKNPNDVWGIYFDDGRVYEQDKNTQATIRLVSGTLTPKKYVISDNQQEVFDMQTGLIWRRCIEGLKWNGTTCSGSPFYGMFQESLERAANQARLTGKPWRVPSVKELGSLVDQTQSPIAIDSIVFPATANDQFWAASSYAMDAFFGWMTHFYYGATYYSYSEDTGAVRLVRN
;
A
#
# COMPACT_ATOMS: atom_id res chain seq x y z
N MET A 1 62.51 64.12 -38.58
CA MET A 1 61.43 63.58 -39.45
C MET A 1 60.68 62.56 -38.61
N ILE A 2 59.56 62.90 -37.92
CA ILE A 2 58.14 62.79 -38.36
C ILE A 2 57.90 61.53 -39.21
N PHE A 3 57.04 60.54 -38.93
CA PHE A 3 55.60 60.49 -38.57
C PHE A 3 55.29 59.12 -37.87
N LEU A 4 54.63 59.08 -36.70
CA LEU A 4 53.19 58.81 -36.46
C LEU A 4 52.70 57.36 -36.68
N SER A 5 52.36 56.63 -35.60
CA SER A 5 50.98 56.28 -35.25
C SER A 5 50.90 55.62 -33.85
N LYS A 6 50.05 56.16 -32.98
CA LYS A 6 49.63 55.55 -31.70
C LYS A 6 48.29 54.88 -31.94
N ILE A 7 48.14 53.61 -31.56
CA ILE A 7 46.85 52.95 -31.36
C ILE A 7 46.81 52.45 -29.92
N GLN A 8 45.83 52.94 -29.15
CA GLN A 8 45.52 52.50 -27.80
C GLN A 8 45.11 51.03 -27.79
N LYS A 9 45.71 50.21 -26.93
CA LYS A 9 45.22 48.86 -26.59
C LYS A 9 44.48 48.92 -25.25
N THR A 10 43.16 48.80 -25.33
CA THR A 10 42.27 48.52 -24.20
C THR A 10 42.55 47.11 -23.68
N ILE A 11 42.73 46.98 -22.36
CA ILE A 11 42.91 45.70 -21.66
C ILE A 11 41.54 45.03 -21.52
N LEU A 12 41.33 43.88 -22.16
CA LEU A 12 40.23 42.95 -21.88
C LEU A 12 40.74 41.92 -20.87
N ILE A 13 40.29 42.01 -19.62
CA ILE A 13 40.44 40.93 -18.65
C ILE A 13 39.39 39.87 -19.00
N SER A 14 39.82 38.76 -19.63
CA SER A 14 39.00 37.55 -19.69
C SER A 14 39.10 36.83 -18.35
N ALA A 15 38.01 36.81 -17.59
CA ALA A 15 37.85 35.90 -16.47
C ALA A 15 37.66 34.47 -17.02
N ILE A 16 38.63 33.59 -16.77
CA ILE A 16 38.48 32.15 -17.02
C ILE A 16 37.68 31.58 -15.84
N LEU A 17 36.41 31.24 -16.06
CA LEU A 17 35.68 30.36 -15.18
C LEU A 17 36.25 28.94 -15.33
N ALA A 18 37.03 28.50 -14.34
CA ALA A 18 37.40 27.10 -14.22
C ALA A 18 36.16 26.32 -13.73
N THR A 19 35.50 25.61 -14.65
CA THR A 19 34.50 24.62 -14.30
C THR A 19 35.20 23.43 -13.65
N THR A 20 35.12 23.32 -12.33
CA THR A 20 35.50 22.10 -11.61
C THR A 20 34.48 21.01 -11.93
N THR A 21 34.74 20.20 -12.95
CA THR A 21 34.00 18.94 -13.18
C THR A 21 34.33 18.00 -12.02
N THR A 22 33.42 17.89 -11.05
CA THR A 22 33.46 16.86 -10.03
C THR A 22 33.20 15.51 -10.69
N HIS A 23 34.24 14.69 -10.80
CA HIS A 23 34.14 13.35 -11.35
C HIS A 23 33.44 12.46 -10.31
N VAL A 24 32.13 12.25 -10.44
CA VAL A 24 31.40 11.32 -9.57
C VAL A 24 31.94 9.90 -9.82
N ALA A 25 32.35 9.21 -8.76
CA ALA A 25 32.85 7.84 -8.85
C ALA A 25 31.71 6.87 -9.20
N ASN A 26 31.99 5.85 -10.03
CA ASN A 26 30.99 4.85 -10.41
C ASN A 26 30.52 4.02 -9.21
N GLN A 27 29.22 3.81 -9.07
CA GLN A 27 28.69 2.88 -8.07
C GLN A 27 28.60 1.47 -8.65
N LYS A 28 28.61 0.44 -7.80
CA LYS A 28 28.44 -0.94 -8.28
C LYS A 28 26.95 -1.19 -8.53
N PRO A 29 26.59 -1.99 -9.55
CA PRO A 29 25.20 -2.40 -9.73
C PRO A 29 24.75 -3.26 -8.55
N ILE A 30 23.44 -3.41 -8.36
CA ILE A 30 22.84 -4.37 -7.44
C ILE A 30 22.38 -5.58 -8.26
N ALA A 31 22.93 -6.76 -7.96
CA ALA A 31 22.42 -8.01 -8.51
C ALA A 31 21.25 -8.50 -7.64
N ASP A 32 20.19 -8.98 -8.28
CA ASP A 32 19.05 -9.62 -7.63
C ASP A 32 18.66 -10.84 -8.47
N ALA A 33 18.82 -12.03 -7.90
CA ALA A 33 18.58 -13.33 -8.52
C ALA A 33 17.13 -13.84 -8.35
N GLY A 34 16.27 -13.05 -7.69
CA GLY A 34 14.90 -13.41 -7.33
C GLY A 34 14.82 -14.30 -6.10
N ILE A 35 13.59 -14.52 -5.62
CA ILE A 35 13.33 -15.36 -4.44
C ILE A 35 13.63 -16.84 -4.68
N ASP A 36 14.00 -17.54 -3.61
CA ASP A 36 14.10 -19.00 -3.62
C ASP A 36 12.78 -19.63 -4.09
N GLN A 37 12.89 -20.61 -4.99
CA GLN A 37 11.74 -21.26 -5.62
C GLN A 37 11.55 -22.67 -5.05
N THR A 38 10.30 -23.10 -4.86
CA THR A 38 9.97 -24.53 -4.63
C THR A 38 9.19 -25.05 -5.82
N ILE A 39 9.74 -26.05 -6.51
CA ILE A 39 9.17 -26.55 -7.77
C ILE A 39 9.04 -28.08 -7.73
N ALA A 40 7.96 -28.62 -8.28
CA ALA A 40 7.83 -30.06 -8.48
C ALA A 40 8.81 -30.60 -9.55
N ILE A 41 9.16 -31.88 -9.48
CA ILE A 41 9.95 -32.58 -10.51
C ILE A 41 9.31 -32.48 -11.93
N SER A 42 10.14 -32.55 -12.97
CA SER A 42 9.74 -32.56 -14.39
C SER A 42 8.99 -31.30 -14.88
N THR A 43 9.37 -30.14 -14.35
CA THR A 43 8.81 -28.82 -14.67
C THR A 43 9.87 -27.95 -15.35
N ASN A 44 9.45 -26.96 -16.15
CA ASN A 44 10.37 -25.93 -16.62
C ASN A 44 10.46 -24.82 -15.58
N VAL A 45 11.69 -24.44 -15.25
CA VAL A 45 12.02 -23.42 -14.25
C VAL A 45 12.65 -22.22 -14.96
N THR A 46 12.23 -21.02 -14.59
CA THR A 46 12.79 -19.75 -15.05
C THR A 46 13.45 -19.06 -13.87
N LEU A 47 14.73 -18.72 -13.99
CA LEU A 47 15.40 -17.81 -13.05
C LEU A 47 15.19 -16.38 -13.55
N SER A 48 15.19 -15.39 -12.67
CA SER A 48 14.98 -14.00 -13.08
C SER A 48 15.97 -13.06 -12.42
N GLY A 49 16.68 -12.30 -13.24
CA GLY A 49 17.60 -11.25 -12.82
C GLY A 49 17.00 -9.86 -12.99
N ILE A 50 15.69 -9.78 -13.30
CA ILE A 50 15.02 -8.58 -13.80
C ILE A 50 15.06 -7.41 -12.82
N GLN A 51 15.20 -7.68 -11.53
CA GLN A 51 15.28 -6.68 -10.46
C GLN A 51 16.70 -6.13 -10.25
N SER A 52 17.69 -6.64 -10.97
CA SER A 52 19.04 -6.08 -10.89
C SER A 52 19.03 -4.65 -11.45
N ASN A 53 19.65 -3.71 -10.75
CA ASN A 53 19.68 -2.30 -11.15
C ASN A 53 21.09 -1.69 -11.04
N ASP A 54 21.25 -0.49 -11.58
CA ASP A 54 22.45 0.31 -11.45
C ASP A 54 22.05 1.77 -11.22
N SER A 55 22.36 2.32 -10.04
CA SER A 55 21.84 3.61 -9.59
C SER A 55 22.43 4.82 -10.31
N ASP A 56 23.61 4.67 -10.93
CA ASP A 56 24.31 5.73 -11.66
C ASP A 56 24.60 5.34 -13.13
N GLY A 57 23.86 4.37 -13.65
CA GLY A 57 24.09 3.82 -14.98
C GLY A 57 23.09 2.76 -15.43
N THR A 58 23.56 1.77 -16.17
CA THR A 58 22.74 0.70 -16.76
C THR A 58 23.46 -0.64 -16.68
N ILE A 59 22.70 -1.73 -16.53
CA ILE A 59 23.28 -3.08 -16.57
C ILE A 59 23.59 -3.48 -18.01
N LYS A 60 24.86 -3.80 -18.25
CA LYS A 60 25.40 -4.21 -19.55
C LYS A 60 25.28 -5.72 -19.78
N THR A 61 25.52 -6.56 -18.78
CA THR A 61 25.48 -8.02 -18.94
C THR A 61 24.95 -8.76 -17.73
N TYR A 62 24.28 -9.88 -17.98
CA TYR A 62 23.87 -10.88 -17.00
C TYR A 62 24.68 -12.16 -17.21
N SER A 63 24.96 -12.90 -16.14
CA SER A 63 25.60 -14.21 -16.22
C SER A 63 25.13 -15.11 -15.07
N TRP A 64 24.54 -16.23 -15.43
CA TRP A 64 24.03 -17.23 -14.50
C TRP A 64 24.90 -18.48 -14.47
N LEU A 65 25.22 -18.92 -13.26
CA LEU A 65 26.02 -20.12 -13.03
C LEU A 65 25.39 -20.96 -11.93
N GLN A 66 25.13 -22.24 -12.21
CA GLN A 66 24.78 -23.18 -11.15
C GLN A 66 26.01 -23.47 -10.28
N THR A 67 25.87 -23.30 -8.96
CA THR A 67 26.97 -23.46 -7.99
C THR A 67 26.81 -24.70 -7.11
N LYS A 68 25.58 -25.20 -6.89
CA LYS A 68 25.28 -26.40 -6.09
C LYS A 68 24.10 -27.22 -6.64
N GLY A 69 24.02 -28.47 -6.20
CA GLY A 69 22.93 -29.40 -6.53
C GLY A 69 23.16 -30.23 -7.79
N THR A 70 22.15 -31.01 -8.16
CA THR A 70 22.16 -31.83 -9.39
C THR A 70 22.33 -30.94 -10.63
N LYS A 71 23.34 -31.20 -11.48
CA LYS A 71 23.62 -30.35 -12.64
C LYS A 71 22.44 -30.29 -13.62
N VAL A 72 22.08 -29.07 -14.03
CA VAL A 72 21.07 -28.79 -15.07
C VAL A 72 21.67 -27.97 -16.20
N SER A 73 21.08 -28.06 -17.39
CA SER A 73 21.47 -27.22 -18.53
C SER A 73 20.63 -25.95 -18.55
N LEU A 74 21.26 -24.79 -18.30
CA LEU A 74 20.64 -23.48 -18.45
C LEU A 74 20.57 -23.08 -19.92
N LYS A 75 19.37 -22.78 -20.40
CA LYS A 75 19.13 -22.10 -21.68
C LYS A 75 19.27 -20.59 -21.47
N ASN A 76 20.02 -19.94 -22.35
CA ASN A 76 20.27 -18.49 -22.34
C ASN A 76 20.87 -17.94 -21.03
N PRO A 77 21.95 -18.54 -20.46
CA PRO A 77 22.50 -18.17 -19.15
C PRO A 77 23.08 -16.75 -19.08
N LYS A 78 23.20 -16.04 -20.20
CA LYS A 78 23.68 -14.65 -20.26
C LYS A 78 22.56 -13.62 -20.42
N THR A 79 21.32 -14.04 -20.21
CA THR A 79 20.14 -13.18 -20.32
C THR A 79 19.53 -12.92 -18.95
N VAL A 80 18.59 -11.98 -18.90
CA VAL A 80 17.86 -11.65 -17.68
C VAL A 80 17.09 -12.86 -17.13
N ASN A 81 16.49 -13.68 -18.00
CA ASN A 81 15.60 -14.77 -17.61
C ASN A 81 16.02 -16.12 -18.25
N PRO A 82 17.09 -16.78 -17.77
CA PRO A 82 17.43 -18.11 -18.26
C PRO A 82 16.44 -19.16 -17.77
N THR A 83 16.37 -20.27 -18.47
CA THR A 83 15.46 -21.39 -18.11
C THR A 83 16.19 -22.72 -18.04
N PHE A 84 15.67 -23.67 -17.29
CA PHE A 84 16.12 -25.07 -17.31
C PHE A 84 14.95 -26.01 -17.04
N SER A 85 15.11 -27.29 -17.35
CA SER A 85 14.15 -28.32 -16.95
C SER A 85 14.60 -28.96 -15.64
N SER A 86 13.71 -29.05 -14.65
CA SER A 86 14.05 -29.56 -13.32
C SER A 86 14.46 -31.03 -13.38
N PRO A 87 15.45 -31.46 -12.57
CA PRO A 87 15.89 -32.84 -12.54
C PRO A 87 14.82 -33.74 -11.93
N LYS A 88 14.82 -35.03 -12.30
CA LYS A 88 13.93 -36.05 -11.70
C LYS A 88 14.39 -36.50 -10.30
N LYS A 89 15.14 -35.65 -9.60
CA LYS A 89 15.72 -35.93 -8.29
C LYS A 89 15.42 -34.75 -7.37
N ILE A 90 14.80 -35.04 -6.23
CA ILE A 90 14.53 -34.06 -5.18
C ILE A 90 15.82 -33.48 -4.60
N GLY A 91 15.73 -32.27 -4.08
CA GLY A 91 16.82 -31.55 -3.44
C GLY A 91 16.99 -30.14 -3.98
N THR A 92 17.93 -29.41 -3.40
CA THR A 92 18.14 -27.99 -3.69
C THR A 92 19.19 -27.78 -4.78
N LEU A 93 18.87 -26.94 -5.76
CA LEU A 93 19.82 -26.38 -6.73
C LEU A 93 20.13 -24.94 -6.33
N THR A 94 21.37 -24.49 -6.42
CA THR A 94 21.73 -23.08 -6.18
C THR A 94 22.31 -22.47 -7.45
N PHE A 95 21.84 -21.30 -7.82
CA PHE A 95 22.33 -20.52 -8.95
C PHE A 95 22.84 -19.17 -8.48
N LYS A 96 23.93 -18.71 -9.08
CA LYS A 96 24.53 -17.40 -8.85
C LYS A 96 24.31 -16.54 -10.09
N LEU A 97 23.67 -15.38 -9.90
CA LEU A 97 23.62 -14.29 -10.86
C LEU A 97 24.86 -13.41 -10.67
N THR A 98 25.46 -12.98 -11.78
CA THR A 98 26.48 -11.93 -11.82
C THR A 98 26.04 -10.88 -12.83
N VAL A 99 25.91 -9.62 -12.39
CA VAL A 99 25.59 -8.49 -13.25
C VAL A 99 26.79 -7.56 -13.38
N LYS A 100 26.89 -6.90 -14.53
CA LYS A 100 27.94 -5.93 -14.84
C LYS A 100 27.33 -4.67 -15.41
N ASP A 101 27.70 -3.51 -14.87
CA ASP A 101 27.22 -2.21 -15.35
C ASP A 101 27.91 -1.74 -16.64
N ASN A 102 27.50 -0.56 -17.13
CA ASN A 102 28.06 0.10 -18.31
C ASN A 102 29.46 0.69 -18.08
N LYS A 103 29.91 0.85 -16.82
CA LYS A 103 31.26 1.30 -16.45
C LYS A 103 32.18 0.15 -15.97
N ASN A 104 31.74 -1.09 -16.18
CA ASN A 104 32.40 -2.36 -15.85
C ASN A 104 32.43 -2.82 -14.39
N ALA A 105 31.75 -2.16 -13.44
CA ALA A 105 31.64 -2.70 -12.09
C ALA A 105 30.65 -3.88 -12.05
N THR A 106 30.81 -4.76 -11.07
CA THR A 106 30.06 -6.02 -10.99
C THR A 106 29.51 -6.27 -9.59
N SER A 107 28.38 -6.99 -9.55
CA SER A 107 27.75 -7.48 -8.34
C SER A 107 27.13 -8.85 -8.57
N THR A 108 26.84 -9.58 -7.50
CA THR A 108 26.36 -10.95 -7.58
C THR A 108 25.32 -11.26 -6.53
N ASP A 109 24.39 -12.14 -6.86
CA ASP A 109 23.36 -12.63 -5.94
C ASP A 109 23.06 -14.12 -6.21
N THR A 110 22.40 -14.80 -5.27
CA THR A 110 22.12 -16.24 -5.34
C THR A 110 20.67 -16.58 -5.08
N ILE A 111 20.16 -17.57 -5.82
CA ILE A 111 18.83 -18.15 -5.67
C ILE A 111 18.93 -19.65 -5.46
N ASN A 112 18.15 -20.20 -4.54
CA ASN A 112 17.95 -21.62 -4.36
C ASN A 112 16.64 -22.08 -5.00
N VAL A 113 16.68 -23.21 -5.71
CA VAL A 113 15.50 -23.88 -6.26
C VAL A 113 15.38 -25.24 -5.57
N ASN A 114 14.41 -25.35 -4.67
CA ASN A 114 14.09 -26.58 -3.95
C ASN A 114 13.17 -27.48 -4.78
N ILE A 115 13.66 -28.65 -5.17
CA ILE A 115 12.91 -29.62 -5.97
C ILE A 115 12.20 -30.63 -5.06
N VAL A 116 10.88 -30.68 -5.16
CA VAL A 116 10.00 -31.57 -4.38
C VAL A 116 9.25 -32.55 -5.31
N GLU A 117 8.75 -33.67 -4.78
CA GLU A 117 7.99 -34.64 -5.59
C GLU A 117 6.64 -34.07 -6.07
N LYS A 118 5.97 -33.30 -5.22
CA LYS A 118 4.70 -32.61 -5.50
C LYS A 118 4.59 -31.39 -4.58
N ILE A 119 3.99 -30.31 -5.08
CA ILE A 119 3.64 -29.15 -4.25
C ILE A 119 2.40 -29.54 -3.44
N VAL A 120 2.51 -29.58 -2.10
CA VAL A 120 1.40 -29.87 -1.19
C VAL A 120 0.79 -28.54 -0.75
N ILE A 121 -0.41 -28.23 -1.24
CA ILE A 121 -1.22 -27.11 -0.75
C ILE A 121 -1.99 -27.64 0.47
N ILE A 122 -1.72 -27.09 1.65
CA ILE A 122 -2.42 -27.47 2.89
C ILE A 122 -3.78 -26.78 2.88
N GLU A 123 -4.87 -27.54 2.73
CA GLU A 123 -6.23 -27.02 2.94
C GLU A 123 -6.49 -26.81 4.44
N PRO A 124 -7.20 -25.74 4.84
CA PRO A 124 -7.49 -25.45 6.25
C PRO A 124 -8.41 -26.52 6.88
N PRO A 125 -8.28 -26.79 8.20
CA PRO A 125 -8.96 -27.90 8.86
C PRO A 125 -10.48 -27.67 8.96
N LYS A 126 -11.27 -28.69 8.62
CA LYS A 126 -12.73 -28.72 8.80
C LYS A 126 -13.11 -28.74 10.28
N ILE A 127 -13.93 -27.78 10.71
CA ILE A 127 -14.55 -27.71 12.04
C ILE A 127 -15.85 -28.55 12.06
N PRO A 128 -16.19 -29.30 13.14
CA PRO A 128 -17.42 -30.10 13.22
C PRO A 128 -18.68 -29.24 13.34
N SER A 129 -19.72 -29.65 12.62
CA SER A 129 -21.03 -28.99 12.49
C SER A 129 -21.92 -29.12 13.73
N VAL A 130 -22.52 -28.01 14.16
CA VAL A 130 -23.69 -27.99 15.07
C VAL A 130 -24.95 -27.78 14.22
N GLU A 131 -25.93 -28.68 14.34
CA GLU A 131 -27.22 -28.58 13.66
C GLU A 131 -28.16 -27.57 14.36
N SER A 132 -28.81 -26.72 13.57
CA SER A 132 -30.08 -26.03 13.84
C SER A 132 -30.63 -25.45 12.53
N PRO A 133 -31.93 -25.07 12.46
CA PRO A 133 -33.03 -25.88 11.96
C PRO A 133 -33.32 -25.61 10.47
N LYS A 134 -34.04 -26.57 9.86
CA LYS A 134 -34.49 -26.53 8.47
C LYS A 134 -35.31 -25.27 8.17
N ILE A 135 -34.82 -24.46 7.24
CA ILE A 135 -35.61 -23.51 6.45
C ILE A 135 -35.70 -24.08 5.04
N GLU A 136 -36.91 -24.03 4.50
CA GLU A 136 -37.32 -24.65 3.25
C GLU A 136 -36.55 -24.12 2.03
N THR A 137 -36.42 -25.02 1.08
CA THR A 137 -35.58 -24.96 -0.12
C THR A 137 -36.07 -23.92 -1.13
N GLU A 138 -35.27 -22.88 -1.35
CA GLU A 138 -35.15 -22.27 -2.68
C GLU A 138 -33.82 -22.70 -3.31
N THR A 139 -33.95 -23.36 -4.45
CA THR A 139 -32.87 -23.81 -5.32
C THR A 139 -32.04 -22.63 -5.83
N GLY A 140 -30.74 -22.61 -5.49
CA GLY A 140 -29.69 -22.20 -6.43
C GLY A 140 -28.82 -21.00 -6.07
N CYS A 141 -27.96 -21.10 -5.04
CA CYS A 141 -26.61 -20.52 -5.09
C CYS A 141 -25.70 -21.18 -4.02
N GLN A 142 -24.79 -22.07 -4.42
CA GLN A 142 -23.75 -22.60 -3.52
C GLN A 142 -22.46 -21.77 -3.69
N LEU A 143 -22.23 -20.83 -2.77
CA LEU A 143 -20.95 -20.13 -2.48
C LEU A 143 -20.26 -19.38 -3.67
N PRO A 144 -19.52 -18.29 -3.39
CA PRO A 144 -19.75 -16.99 -4.01
C PRO A 144 -19.33 -16.95 -5.49
N LYS A 145 -20.29 -16.84 -6.40
CA LYS A 145 -20.02 -16.47 -7.80
C LYS A 145 -20.05 -14.96 -7.93
N ILE A 146 -18.93 -14.37 -8.37
CA ILE A 146 -18.94 -13.07 -9.03
C ILE A 146 -19.64 -13.31 -10.38
N THR A 147 -20.97 -13.22 -10.42
CA THR A 147 -21.68 -13.22 -11.70
C THR A 147 -21.34 -11.92 -12.44
N GLU A 148 -21.38 -11.95 -13.77
CA GLU A 148 -20.98 -10.83 -14.64
C GLU A 148 -21.73 -9.52 -14.34
N ASN A 149 -22.80 -9.56 -13.54
CA ASN A 149 -23.63 -8.42 -13.13
C ASN A 149 -23.64 -8.11 -11.62
N GLY A 150 -22.76 -8.74 -10.82
CA GLY A 150 -22.63 -8.41 -9.39
C GLY A 150 -23.73 -9.01 -8.50
N GLY A 151 -23.31 -9.52 -7.34
CA GLY A 151 -24.18 -9.83 -6.22
C GLY A 151 -24.68 -11.28 -6.12
N CYS A 152 -24.08 -12.04 -5.21
CA CYS A 152 -24.82 -12.79 -4.20
C CYS A 152 -23.82 -13.26 -3.14
N VAL A 153 -23.81 -12.64 -1.97
CA VAL A 153 -23.26 -13.30 -0.79
C VAL A 153 -24.17 -13.10 0.42
N SER A 154 -24.64 -14.21 0.97
CA SER A 154 -25.43 -14.24 2.19
C SER A 154 -24.52 -13.90 3.38
N GLN A 155 -24.77 -12.73 3.96
CA GLN A 155 -24.23 -12.22 5.23
C GLN A 155 -22.71 -12.08 5.31
N PHE A 156 -22.25 -10.83 5.16
CA PHE A 156 -20.98 -10.39 5.75
C PHE A 156 -21.24 -9.36 6.83
N SER A 157 -20.39 -9.40 7.85
CA SER A 157 -20.11 -8.24 8.69
C SER A 157 -19.32 -7.28 7.81
N GLU A 158 -19.98 -6.27 7.25
CA GLU A 158 -19.30 -5.20 6.53
C GLU A 158 -18.43 -4.43 7.52
N THR A 159 -17.15 -4.78 7.66
CA THR A 159 -16.20 -3.89 8.32
C THR A 159 -15.89 -2.76 7.34
N LYS A 160 -16.77 -1.75 7.33
CA LYS A 160 -16.59 -0.56 6.52
C LYS A 160 -15.45 0.26 7.13
N PHE A 161 -14.49 0.67 6.32
CA PHE A 161 -13.55 1.72 6.71
C PHE A 161 -14.17 3.07 6.37
N ASN A 162 -13.84 4.10 7.16
CA ASN A 162 -14.15 5.47 6.78
C ASN A 162 -13.54 5.76 5.41
N ASP A 163 -14.18 6.67 4.69
CA ASP A 163 -13.61 7.18 3.45
C ASP A 163 -12.53 8.24 3.72
N THR A 164 -12.04 8.94 2.72
CA THR A 164 -10.82 9.73 2.87
C THR A 164 -11.06 11.14 3.40
N GLY A 165 -12.30 11.63 3.36
CA GLY A 165 -12.65 13.02 3.63
C GLY A 165 -12.49 13.94 2.42
N ILE A 166 -11.90 13.48 1.32
CA ILE A 166 -11.59 14.33 0.18
C ILE A 166 -12.88 14.62 -0.61
N THR A 167 -13.27 15.89 -0.64
CA THR A 167 -14.46 16.39 -1.36
C THR A 167 -14.10 17.29 -2.56
N PHE A 168 -12.84 17.30 -2.95
CA PHE A 168 -12.31 18.08 -4.08
C PHE A 168 -11.54 17.18 -5.03
N CYS A 169 -11.34 17.64 -6.26
CA CYS A 169 -10.61 16.95 -7.30
C CYS A 169 -9.39 17.77 -7.73
N SER A 170 -8.36 17.13 -8.28
CA SER A 170 -7.24 17.83 -8.91
C SER A 170 -7.50 18.02 -10.41
N ASP A 171 -7.20 19.20 -10.95
CA ASP A 171 -7.12 19.43 -12.40
C ASP A 171 -5.69 19.32 -12.96
N GLY A 172 -4.74 18.87 -12.12
CA GLY A 172 -3.30 18.81 -12.39
C GLY A 172 -2.52 20.07 -11.99
N ALA A 173 -3.21 21.20 -11.74
CA ALA A 173 -2.59 22.45 -11.29
C ALA A 173 -3.16 22.94 -9.95
N PHE A 174 -4.45 22.70 -9.70
CA PHE A 174 -5.17 23.15 -8.51
C PHE A 174 -6.13 22.08 -8.00
N ASN A 175 -6.37 22.12 -6.69
CA ASN A 175 -7.49 21.43 -6.07
C ASN A 175 -8.75 22.26 -6.35
N VAL A 176 -9.72 21.66 -7.04
CA VAL A 176 -10.96 22.29 -7.52
C VAL A 176 -12.18 21.59 -6.94
N ASN A 177 -13.24 22.36 -6.70
CA ASN A 177 -14.50 21.84 -6.13
C ASN A 177 -15.34 21.05 -7.15
N SER A 178 -15.03 21.16 -8.43
CA SER A 178 -15.74 20.45 -9.50
C SER A 178 -14.91 19.28 -10.00
N CYS A 179 -15.48 18.09 -9.97
CA CYS A 179 -14.84 16.88 -10.49
C CYS A 179 -15.16 16.59 -11.96
N ASP A 180 -15.92 17.46 -12.65
CA ASP A 180 -16.14 17.34 -14.10
C ASP A 180 -14.90 17.80 -14.90
N ILE A 181 -13.82 17.02 -14.77
CA ILE A 181 -12.51 17.29 -15.38
C ILE A 181 -12.19 16.15 -16.33
N LYS A 182 -12.39 16.39 -17.62
CA LYS A 182 -12.25 15.35 -18.66
C LYS A 182 -10.87 14.67 -18.66
N THR A 183 -9.81 15.39 -18.32
CA THR A 183 -8.42 14.90 -18.25
C THR A 183 -8.08 14.22 -16.93
N TYR A 184 -8.78 14.53 -15.84
CA TYR A 184 -8.61 13.89 -14.53
C TYR A 184 -9.93 13.26 -14.05
N PRO A 185 -10.45 12.28 -14.80
CA PRO A 185 -11.77 11.73 -14.52
C PRO A 185 -11.71 10.75 -13.34
N ARG A 186 -12.79 10.65 -12.59
CA ARG A 186 -13.03 9.54 -11.66
C ARG A 186 -12.03 9.52 -10.50
N GLN A 187 -11.87 10.67 -9.88
CA GLN A 187 -11.09 10.87 -8.66
C GLN A 187 -11.89 10.50 -7.41
N ASP A 188 -11.23 10.55 -6.26
CA ASP A 188 -11.76 10.11 -4.96
C ASP A 188 -13.11 10.75 -4.60
N ALA A 189 -13.20 12.09 -4.74
CA ALA A 189 -14.38 12.89 -4.42
C ALA A 189 -15.60 12.64 -5.32
N GLU A 190 -15.55 11.69 -6.26
CA GLU A 190 -16.68 11.30 -7.10
C GLU A 190 -17.37 10.01 -6.63
N PHE A 191 -16.80 9.31 -5.65
CA PHE A 191 -17.30 8.00 -5.25
C PHE A 191 -17.52 7.90 -3.75
N ARG A 192 -18.27 6.87 -3.38
CA ARG A 192 -18.31 6.35 -2.02
C ARG A 192 -18.84 7.38 -1.02
N ARG A 193 -18.35 7.28 0.21
CA ARG A 193 -18.93 7.82 1.42
C ARG A 193 -18.62 9.32 1.54
N ASP A 194 -17.52 9.80 0.94
CA ASP A 194 -17.22 11.23 0.80
C ASP A 194 -18.24 11.99 -0.06
N VAL A 195 -19.01 11.27 -0.90
CA VAL A 195 -20.11 11.84 -1.70
C VAL A 195 -21.47 11.56 -1.08
N LEU A 196 -21.70 10.32 -0.65
CA LEU A 196 -23.02 9.88 -0.16
C LEU A 196 -23.34 10.37 1.26
N ASN A 197 -22.31 10.72 2.04
CA ASN A 197 -22.40 11.03 3.47
C ASN A 197 -21.43 12.18 3.82
N ASN A 198 -21.70 13.35 3.22
CA ASN A 198 -20.97 14.59 3.41
C ASN A 198 -21.89 15.72 3.91
N ASP A 199 -22.72 15.39 4.90
CA ASP A 199 -23.52 16.40 5.60
C ASP A 199 -22.81 16.97 6.85
N ASN A 200 -21.62 16.43 7.16
CA ASN A 200 -20.76 16.81 8.27
C ASN A 200 -21.45 16.77 9.65
N LYS A 201 -22.56 16.04 9.79
CA LYS A 201 -23.37 16.07 11.02
C LYS A 201 -22.70 15.36 12.18
N ASP A 202 -22.15 14.18 11.91
CA ASP A 202 -21.57 13.31 12.91
C ASP A 202 -20.10 12.94 12.59
N GLY A 203 -19.45 13.72 11.73
CA GLY A 203 -18.06 13.53 11.30
C GLY A 203 -17.88 14.17 9.94
N HIS A 204 -16.67 14.65 9.63
CA HIS A 204 -16.36 15.20 8.31
C HIS A 204 -16.66 14.17 7.19
N ALA A 205 -16.93 14.63 5.97
CA ALA A 205 -17.19 13.84 4.76
C ALA A 205 -16.63 12.41 4.82
N GLY A 206 -17.48 11.40 4.70
CA GLY A 206 -16.96 10.03 4.72
C GLY A 206 -16.82 9.37 6.10
N PHE A 207 -16.86 10.14 7.19
CA PHE A 207 -16.80 9.67 8.57
C PHE A 207 -18.18 9.68 9.23
N SER A 208 -18.30 9.01 10.39
CA SER A 208 -19.48 9.05 11.26
C SER A 208 -19.11 8.56 12.66
N PHE A 209 -19.35 9.40 13.66
CA PHE A 209 -18.84 9.29 15.01
C PHE A 209 -19.94 9.56 16.04
N THR A 210 -19.92 8.78 17.12
CA THR A 210 -20.75 9.01 18.31
C THR A 210 -19.84 9.35 19.50
N LYS A 211 -20.13 10.45 20.20
CA LYS A 211 -19.44 10.81 21.45
C LYS A 211 -19.85 9.86 22.57
N ILE A 212 -18.88 9.35 23.34
CA ILE A 212 -19.08 8.39 24.43
C ILE A 212 -18.54 8.97 25.74
N SER A 213 -19.33 8.87 26.81
CA SER A 213 -18.94 9.31 28.15
C SER A 213 -17.84 8.42 28.76
N ALA A 214 -17.22 8.86 29.85
CA ALA A 214 -16.24 8.05 30.58
C ALA A 214 -16.81 6.75 31.14
N THR A 215 -18.13 6.67 31.33
CA THR A 215 -18.83 5.46 31.81
C THR A 215 -19.33 4.56 30.68
N GLY A 216 -19.16 4.96 29.40
CA GLY A 216 -19.57 4.18 28.23
C GLY A 216 -20.95 4.52 27.68
N GLU A 217 -21.57 5.60 28.13
CA GLU A 217 -22.88 6.03 27.63
C GLU A 217 -22.76 6.86 26.36
N LYS A 218 -23.69 6.66 25.41
CA LYS A 218 -23.78 7.50 24.21
C LYS A 218 -24.23 8.91 24.58
N LEU A 219 -23.52 9.91 24.06
CA LEU A 219 -23.80 11.32 24.31
C LEU A 219 -24.41 11.99 23.08
N PRO A 220 -25.21 13.06 23.26
CA PRO A 220 -25.65 13.91 22.16
C PRO A 220 -24.46 14.52 21.41
N LEU A 221 -24.64 14.84 20.12
CA LEU A 221 -23.61 15.48 19.29
C LEU A 221 -23.13 16.82 19.89
N GLU A 222 -24.04 17.59 20.50
CA GLU A 222 -23.77 18.87 21.16
C GLU A 222 -23.01 18.74 22.50
N ALA A 223 -22.71 17.53 22.95
CA ALA A 223 -21.96 17.33 24.18
C ALA A 223 -20.58 18.02 24.08
N THR A 224 -20.27 18.83 25.08
CA THR A 224 -19.01 19.57 25.18
C THR A 224 -17.90 18.78 25.87
N ASN A 225 -18.24 17.64 26.48
CA ASN A 225 -17.30 16.75 27.15
C ASN A 225 -17.64 15.30 26.83
N TRP A 226 -16.64 14.55 26.38
CA TRP A 226 -16.70 13.11 26.12
C TRP A 226 -15.32 12.50 26.32
N ALA A 227 -15.25 11.20 26.55
CA ALA A 227 -14.02 10.48 26.85
C ALA A 227 -13.55 9.57 25.71
N CYS A 228 -14.49 9.12 24.88
CA CYS A 228 -14.21 8.27 23.72
C CYS A 228 -15.09 8.63 22.53
N ILE A 229 -14.68 8.14 21.36
CA ILE A 229 -15.43 8.21 20.13
C ILE A 229 -15.73 6.80 19.65
N GLN A 230 -17.01 6.48 19.48
CA GLN A 230 -17.41 5.31 18.71
C GLN A 230 -17.44 5.70 17.23
N ASP A 231 -16.63 5.05 16.43
CA ASP A 231 -16.72 5.10 14.98
C ASP A 231 -17.87 4.19 14.53
N ASN A 232 -18.89 4.79 13.91
CA ASN A 232 -20.10 4.09 13.48
C ASN A 232 -19.90 3.36 12.15
N VAL A 233 -18.81 3.65 11.42
CA VAL A 233 -18.45 3.02 10.14
C VAL A 233 -17.62 1.77 10.41
N THR A 234 -16.54 1.90 11.18
CA THR A 234 -15.63 0.78 11.48
C THR A 234 -16.08 -0.08 12.66
N GLY A 235 -16.92 0.46 13.54
CA GLY A 235 -17.31 -0.19 14.78
C GLY A 235 -16.25 -0.08 15.89
N PHE A 236 -15.12 0.60 15.65
CA PHE A 236 -14.09 0.80 16.66
C PHE A 236 -14.47 1.88 17.68
N LEU A 237 -14.06 1.66 18.93
CA LEU A 237 -14.10 2.67 19.99
C LEU A 237 -12.70 3.23 20.19
N TRP A 238 -12.57 4.54 20.19
CA TRP A 238 -11.30 5.25 20.24
C TRP A 238 -11.17 6.12 21.48
N GLU A 239 -9.98 6.11 22.09
CA GLU A 239 -9.64 7.02 23.19
C GLU A 239 -9.51 8.46 22.67
N VAL A 240 -10.02 9.43 23.43
CA VAL A 240 -9.89 10.87 23.14
C VAL A 240 -8.80 11.49 23.99
N LYS A 241 -7.99 12.36 23.39
CA LYS A 241 -6.91 13.07 24.08
C LYS A 241 -7.45 14.23 24.90
N THR A 242 -6.79 14.45 26.03
CA THR A 242 -7.05 15.54 26.96
C THR A 242 -5.94 16.58 26.83
N ALA A 243 -6.19 17.80 27.34
CA ALA A 243 -5.17 18.84 27.38
C ALA A 243 -3.91 18.42 28.17
N GLN A 244 -4.05 17.47 29.11
CA GLN A 244 -2.99 16.93 29.94
C GLN A 244 -2.09 15.97 29.17
N ASN A 245 -2.66 15.10 28.33
CA ASN A 245 -1.91 14.02 27.66
C ASN A 245 -1.64 14.23 26.16
N GLN A 246 -2.09 15.35 25.57
CA GLN A 246 -1.92 15.64 24.14
C GLN A 246 -0.48 15.63 23.61
N ASN A 247 0.49 15.96 24.47
CA ASN A 247 1.92 16.05 24.14
C ASN A 247 2.74 14.90 24.78
N GLU A 248 2.08 13.95 25.43
CA GLU A 248 2.78 12.83 26.03
C GLU A 248 3.35 11.92 24.95
N ARG A 249 4.64 11.59 25.09
CA ARG A 249 5.34 10.67 24.22
C ARG A 249 5.83 9.48 25.03
N TYR A 250 5.71 8.30 24.44
CA TYR A 250 5.95 7.03 25.08
C TYR A 250 7.15 6.36 24.41
N SER A 251 7.96 5.59 25.16
CA SER A 251 8.83 4.58 24.56
C SER A 251 8.00 3.33 24.27
N PHE A 252 8.36 2.55 23.24
CA PHE A 252 7.47 1.46 22.77
C PHE A 252 7.25 0.42 23.86
N SER A 253 8.30 0.11 24.62
CA SER A 253 8.28 -0.78 25.78
C SER A 253 7.37 -0.34 26.93
N ASN A 254 6.99 0.93 27.00
CA ASN A 254 6.16 1.49 28.07
C ASN A 254 4.69 1.64 27.68
N THR A 255 4.33 1.31 26.44
CA THR A 255 2.94 1.47 25.94
C THR A 255 1.95 0.55 26.67
N ASP A 256 2.37 -0.68 27.01
CA ASP A 256 1.56 -1.64 27.77
C ASP A 256 1.12 -1.10 29.13
N LYS A 257 1.95 -0.28 29.77
CA LYS A 257 1.61 0.33 31.07
C LYS A 257 0.42 1.28 30.91
N PHE A 258 0.44 2.14 29.90
CA PHE A 258 -0.67 3.05 29.61
C PHE A 258 -1.95 2.29 29.23
N VAL A 259 -1.82 1.23 28.43
CA VAL A 259 -2.94 0.33 28.11
C VAL A 259 -3.56 -0.29 29.37
N GLN A 260 -2.73 -0.82 30.27
CA GLN A 260 -3.17 -1.41 31.53
C GLN A 260 -3.84 -0.39 32.46
N GLU A 261 -3.30 0.83 32.54
CA GLU A 261 -3.92 1.93 33.30
C GLU A 261 -5.34 2.22 32.80
N LYS A 262 -5.54 2.37 31.48
CA LYS A 262 -6.88 2.63 30.91
C LYS A 262 -7.84 1.46 31.05
N ASN A 263 -7.35 0.23 30.97
CA ASN A 263 -8.16 -0.96 31.23
C ASN A 263 -8.58 -1.09 32.70
N ASN A 264 -7.71 -0.72 33.64
CA ASN A 264 -8.03 -0.70 35.07
C ASN A 264 -9.02 0.42 35.43
N GLU A 265 -8.89 1.59 34.79
CA GLU A 265 -9.85 2.70 34.89
C GLU A 265 -11.23 2.37 34.30
N LYS A 266 -11.31 1.33 33.46
CA LYS A 266 -12.49 1.00 32.65
C LYS A 266 -12.97 2.20 31.81
N LEU A 267 -12.02 2.93 31.23
CA LEU A 267 -12.32 4.13 30.45
C LEU A 267 -13.37 3.81 29.38
N CYS A 268 -14.47 4.56 29.37
CA CYS A 268 -15.61 4.40 28.47
C CYS A 268 -16.34 3.06 28.62
N GLY A 269 -16.30 2.48 29.83
CA GLY A 269 -17.02 1.26 30.19
C GLY A 269 -16.38 -0.03 29.65
N VAL A 270 -15.19 0.04 29.04
CA VAL A 270 -14.51 -1.12 28.44
C VAL A 270 -13.17 -1.42 29.12
N THR A 271 -12.72 -2.67 29.01
CA THR A 271 -11.47 -3.16 29.63
C THR A 271 -10.55 -3.89 28.65
N ASN A 272 -10.79 -3.70 27.36
CA ASN A 272 -10.07 -4.33 26.26
C ASN A 272 -9.42 -3.28 25.34
N TRP A 273 -9.03 -2.13 25.90
CA TRP A 273 -8.16 -1.18 25.22
C TRP A 273 -6.86 -1.85 24.82
N ARG A 274 -6.38 -1.47 23.64
CA ARG A 274 -5.09 -1.84 23.09
C ARG A 274 -4.56 -0.72 22.20
N LEU A 275 -3.30 -0.81 21.84
CA LEU A 275 -2.80 -0.04 20.71
C LEU A 275 -3.46 -0.54 19.39
N PRO A 276 -3.71 0.36 18.44
CA PRO A 276 -4.28 0.02 17.15
C PRO A 276 -3.25 -0.66 16.26
N ASP A 277 -3.70 -1.50 15.34
CA ASP A 277 -2.90 -1.82 14.16
C ASP A 277 -2.86 -0.61 13.20
N ILE A 278 -2.04 -0.72 12.16
CA ILE A 278 -1.77 0.40 11.27
C ILE A 278 -3.00 0.76 10.41
N HIS A 279 -3.84 -0.21 10.06
CA HIS A 279 -5.05 0.02 9.28
C HIS A 279 -6.16 0.65 10.12
N GLU A 280 -6.28 0.25 11.38
CA GLU A 280 -7.17 0.90 12.34
C GLU A 280 -6.78 2.36 12.52
N LEU A 281 -5.49 2.63 12.74
CA LEU A 281 -5.02 4.00 12.90
C LEU A 281 -5.23 4.82 11.62
N GLN A 282 -5.04 4.22 10.44
CA GLN A 282 -5.29 4.85 9.16
C GLN A 282 -6.78 5.13 8.93
N SER A 283 -7.67 4.35 9.54
CA SER A 283 -9.12 4.50 9.36
C SER A 283 -9.65 5.84 9.87
N ILE A 284 -8.99 6.46 10.85
CA ILE A 284 -9.37 7.77 11.43
C ILE A 284 -8.61 8.94 10.79
N VAL A 285 -7.75 8.70 9.80
CA VAL A 285 -7.03 9.77 9.09
C VAL A 285 -7.96 10.45 8.10
N ASP A 286 -8.14 11.76 8.23
CA ASP A 286 -8.84 12.61 7.26
C ASP A 286 -7.81 13.26 6.30
N TYR A 287 -7.77 12.73 5.07
CA TYR A 287 -6.81 13.12 4.03
C TYR A 287 -7.18 14.45 3.35
N SER A 288 -8.34 15.05 3.67
CA SER A 288 -8.71 16.38 3.17
C SER A 288 -8.07 17.52 3.96
N VAL A 289 -7.52 17.22 5.13
CA VAL A 289 -6.94 18.22 6.03
C VAL A 289 -5.52 18.57 5.56
N PRO A 290 -5.25 19.84 5.25
CA PRO A 290 -3.93 20.27 4.78
C PRO A 290 -2.89 20.37 5.91
N PHE A 291 -1.66 19.94 5.63
CA PHE A 291 -0.49 20.18 6.48
C PHE A 291 -0.35 21.68 6.85
N PRO A 292 0.05 22.05 8.07
CA PRO A 292 0.51 21.19 9.16
C PRO A 292 -0.59 20.80 10.16
N ASN A 293 -1.87 20.92 9.78
CA ASN A 293 -2.96 20.58 10.69
C ASN A 293 -3.03 19.06 10.92
N PRO A 294 -3.46 18.61 12.10
CA PRO A 294 -3.62 17.18 12.36
C PRO A 294 -4.71 16.59 11.45
N THR A 295 -4.38 15.59 10.64
CA THR A 295 -5.24 14.90 9.67
C THR A 295 -6.26 13.99 10.34
N ILE A 296 -7.08 14.56 11.21
CA ILE A 296 -8.14 13.92 11.98
C ILE A 296 -9.20 14.95 12.37
N ASP A 297 -10.47 14.55 12.44
CA ASP A 297 -11.56 15.46 12.80
C ASP A 297 -11.45 15.94 14.26
N LEU A 298 -10.95 17.16 14.45
CA LEU A 298 -10.74 17.76 15.77
C LEU A 298 -12.03 18.05 16.54
N ASN A 299 -13.19 18.06 15.90
CA ASN A 299 -14.47 18.21 16.60
C ASN A 299 -14.84 16.94 17.40
N PHE A 300 -14.32 15.78 17.00
CA PHE A 300 -14.51 14.49 17.67
C PHE A 300 -13.26 14.02 18.40
N PHE A 301 -12.07 14.35 17.89
CA PHE A 301 -10.77 14.01 18.47
C PHE A 301 -10.01 15.27 18.92
N PRO A 302 -10.50 16.00 19.92
CA PRO A 302 -9.84 17.21 20.42
C PRO A 302 -8.47 16.88 20.99
N ASN A 303 -7.59 17.88 20.99
CA ASN A 303 -6.20 17.78 21.46
C ASN A 303 -5.36 16.73 20.72
N SER A 304 -5.80 16.26 19.56
CA SER A 304 -4.94 15.49 18.66
C SER A 304 -3.87 16.39 18.08
N THR A 305 -2.61 16.00 18.22
CA THR A 305 -1.47 16.72 17.64
C THR A 305 -1.09 16.13 16.29
N ASN A 306 -0.35 16.91 15.50
CA ASN A 306 0.18 16.54 14.19
C ASN A 306 1.47 15.68 14.28
N GLN A 307 1.64 14.93 15.37
CA GLN A 307 2.81 14.09 15.61
C GLN A 307 2.64 12.70 14.97
N ILE A 308 3.68 11.87 15.06
CA ILE A 308 3.57 10.45 14.76
C ILE A 308 2.87 9.68 15.89
N TYR A 309 1.95 8.80 15.52
CA TYR A 309 1.23 7.89 16.40
C TYR A 309 1.63 6.46 16.08
N TRP A 310 2.02 5.69 17.10
CA TRP A 310 2.39 4.29 16.90
C TRP A 310 1.19 3.37 16.69
N SER A 311 1.43 2.35 15.89
CA SER A 311 0.62 1.13 15.86
C SER A 311 1.39 -0.05 16.50
N VAL A 312 0.71 -1.15 16.75
CA VAL A 312 1.35 -2.44 17.11
C VAL A 312 1.89 -3.21 15.91
N THR A 313 1.70 -2.70 14.69
CA THR A 313 2.07 -3.44 13.48
C THR A 313 3.58 -3.46 13.32
N PRO A 314 4.22 -4.64 13.33
CA PRO A 314 5.67 -4.74 13.17
C PRO A 314 6.07 -4.39 11.73
N TYR A 315 7.26 -3.82 11.57
CA TYR A 315 7.86 -3.70 10.25
C TYR A 315 8.54 -5.02 9.86
N ALA A 316 8.01 -5.73 8.86
CA ALA A 316 8.47 -7.07 8.50
C ALA A 316 9.97 -7.16 8.11
N LYS A 317 10.57 -6.05 7.66
CA LYS A 317 11.99 -6.03 7.25
C LYS A 317 12.96 -5.73 8.37
N ASN A 318 12.52 -5.04 9.43
CA ASN A 318 13.34 -4.75 10.59
C ASN A 318 12.52 -4.92 11.87
N PRO A 319 12.78 -5.97 12.68
CA PRO A 319 11.99 -6.25 13.88
C PRO A 319 12.15 -5.19 14.98
N ASN A 320 13.13 -4.30 14.88
CA ASN A 320 13.30 -3.16 15.79
C ASN A 320 12.35 -2.00 15.49
N ASP A 321 11.66 -2.02 14.35
CA ASP A 321 10.78 -0.95 13.94
C ASP A 321 9.31 -1.38 14.00
N VAL A 322 8.43 -0.38 14.13
CA VAL A 322 6.97 -0.51 14.02
C VAL A 322 6.43 0.52 13.06
N TRP A 323 5.27 0.24 12.48
CA TRP A 323 4.55 1.23 11.70
C TRP A 323 3.88 2.26 12.59
N GLY A 324 3.92 3.51 12.15
CA GLY A 324 3.12 4.60 12.71
C GLY A 324 2.53 5.46 11.61
N ILE A 325 1.65 6.37 12.01
CA ILE A 325 1.06 7.38 11.13
C ILE A 325 1.48 8.75 11.60
N TYR A 326 2.00 9.54 10.67
CA TYR A 326 2.19 10.96 10.84
C TYR A 326 0.85 11.67 10.64
N PHE A 327 0.30 12.25 11.71
CA PHE A 327 -0.95 13.01 11.59
C PHE A 327 -0.74 14.42 11.04
N ASP A 328 0.46 14.88 10.71
CA ASP A 328 0.64 16.16 10.00
C ASP A 328 0.21 16.09 8.52
N ASP A 329 0.29 14.91 7.91
CA ASP A 329 -0.06 14.70 6.51
C ASP A 329 -0.74 13.35 6.20
N GLY A 330 -0.78 12.40 7.13
CA GLY A 330 -1.43 11.09 6.96
C GLY A 330 -0.54 9.99 6.39
N ARG A 331 0.79 10.20 6.30
CA ARG A 331 1.74 9.19 5.82
C ARG A 331 1.90 8.04 6.82
N VAL A 332 2.04 6.83 6.28
CA VAL A 332 2.42 5.62 7.03
C VAL A 332 3.93 5.45 6.93
N TYR A 333 4.61 5.37 8.07
CA TYR A 333 6.06 5.39 8.13
C TYR A 333 6.58 4.47 9.26
N GLU A 334 7.73 3.83 9.06
CA GLU A 334 8.37 2.99 10.07
C GLU A 334 9.15 3.82 11.11
N GLN A 335 9.13 3.40 12.36
CA GLN A 335 9.88 4.04 13.45
C GLN A 335 10.59 3.02 14.32
N ASP A 336 11.83 3.33 14.67
CA ASP A 336 12.61 2.57 15.65
C ASP A 336 11.93 2.63 17.02
N LYS A 337 11.70 1.45 17.62
CA LYS A 337 11.06 1.27 18.95
C LYS A 337 11.79 1.98 20.09
N ASN A 338 13.05 2.38 19.90
CA ASN A 338 13.85 3.15 20.86
C ASN A 338 13.56 4.66 20.83
N THR A 339 12.87 5.14 19.80
CA THR A 339 12.38 6.53 19.75
C THR A 339 11.13 6.69 20.62
N GLN A 340 10.65 7.92 20.78
CA GLN A 340 9.38 8.19 21.46
C GLN A 340 8.33 8.72 20.49
N ALA A 341 7.09 8.21 20.58
CA ALA A 341 5.96 8.69 19.79
C ALA A 341 4.69 8.85 20.63
N THR A 342 3.68 9.49 20.04
CA THR A 342 2.34 9.54 20.62
C THR A 342 1.66 8.19 20.43
N ILE A 343 0.69 7.86 21.28
CA ILE A 343 -0.17 6.69 21.12
C ILE A 343 -1.63 7.11 21.24
N ARG A 344 -2.55 6.41 20.60
CA ARG A 344 -4.00 6.49 20.84
C ARG A 344 -4.52 5.07 20.99
N LEU A 345 -5.40 4.83 21.95
CA LEU A 345 -5.94 3.48 22.16
C LEU A 345 -7.19 3.24 21.33
N VAL A 346 -7.38 1.99 20.96
CA VAL A 346 -8.58 1.47 20.29
C VAL A 346 -9.13 0.28 21.07
N SER A 347 -10.44 0.09 21.02
CA SER A 347 -11.14 -1.11 21.43
C SER A 347 -12.05 -1.58 20.30
N GLY A 348 -12.05 -2.88 20.04
CA GLY A 348 -12.84 -3.50 18.99
C GLY A 348 -12.17 -4.76 18.44
N THR A 349 -12.91 -5.45 17.57
CA THR A 349 -12.49 -6.75 17.03
C THR A 349 -11.88 -6.58 15.65
N LEU A 350 -10.65 -7.05 15.48
CA LEU A 350 -10.03 -7.15 14.17
C LEU A 350 -10.70 -8.25 13.35
N THR A 351 -11.07 -7.91 12.12
CA THR A 351 -11.57 -8.89 11.15
C THR A 351 -10.42 -9.27 10.22
N PRO A 352 -10.00 -10.55 10.20
CA PRO A 352 -8.97 -10.99 9.27
C PRO A 352 -9.39 -10.74 7.82
N LYS A 353 -8.43 -10.32 6.99
CA LYS A 353 -8.67 -10.17 5.55
C LYS A 353 -9.10 -11.49 4.95
N LYS A 354 -10.17 -11.45 4.17
CA LYS A 354 -10.70 -12.62 3.51
C LYS A 354 -11.11 -12.27 2.09
N TYR A 355 -10.54 -13.01 1.15
CA TYR A 355 -10.73 -12.78 -0.27
C TYR A 355 -11.46 -13.95 -0.92
N VAL A 356 -12.28 -13.64 -1.91
CA VAL A 356 -12.91 -14.61 -2.81
C VAL A 356 -12.43 -14.31 -4.22
N ILE A 357 -11.81 -15.30 -4.85
CA ILE A 357 -11.39 -15.19 -6.23
C ILE A 357 -12.54 -15.66 -7.14
N SER A 358 -12.86 -14.87 -8.16
CA SER A 358 -13.85 -15.21 -9.20
C SER A 358 -13.52 -16.50 -9.94
N ASP A 359 -14.56 -17.18 -10.47
CA ASP A 359 -14.42 -18.39 -11.30
C ASP A 359 -13.50 -18.17 -12.51
N ASN A 360 -13.56 -16.99 -13.13
CA ASN A 360 -12.71 -16.63 -14.27
C ASN A 360 -11.30 -16.17 -13.86
N GLN A 361 -11.01 -16.14 -12.56
CA GLN A 361 -9.72 -15.82 -11.95
C GLN A 361 -9.19 -14.40 -12.24
N GLN A 362 -10.05 -13.48 -12.70
CA GLN A 362 -9.65 -12.11 -13.06
C GLN A 362 -10.02 -11.07 -12.01
N GLU A 363 -10.98 -11.38 -11.14
CA GLU A 363 -11.50 -10.49 -10.11
C GLU A 363 -11.39 -11.14 -8.73
N VAL A 364 -11.17 -10.29 -7.72
CA VAL A 364 -11.10 -10.66 -6.30
C VAL A 364 -12.11 -9.83 -5.55
N PHE A 365 -13.06 -10.47 -4.88
CA PHE A 365 -13.94 -9.83 -3.93
C PHE A 365 -13.30 -9.84 -2.55
N ASP A 366 -13.13 -8.67 -1.97
CA ASP A 366 -12.67 -8.47 -0.62
C ASP A 366 -13.87 -8.41 0.32
N MET A 367 -13.97 -9.41 1.20
CA MET A 367 -15.11 -9.58 2.10
C MET A 367 -15.10 -8.59 3.27
N GLN A 368 -13.95 -7.96 3.54
CA GLN A 368 -13.85 -6.93 4.56
C GLN A 368 -14.42 -5.62 4.03
N THR A 369 -13.96 -5.23 2.84
CA THR A 369 -14.25 -3.91 2.26
C THR A 369 -15.51 -3.89 1.39
N GLY A 370 -15.98 -5.06 0.96
CA GLY A 370 -17.05 -5.18 -0.04
C GLY A 370 -16.60 -4.81 -1.46
N LEU A 371 -15.30 -4.58 -1.67
CA LEU A 371 -14.74 -4.15 -2.95
C LEU A 371 -14.43 -5.33 -3.87
N ILE A 372 -14.56 -5.07 -5.17
CA ILE A 372 -14.12 -5.99 -6.21
C ILE A 372 -12.88 -5.40 -6.88
N TRP A 373 -11.78 -6.10 -6.73
CA TRP A 373 -10.47 -5.75 -7.26
C TRP A 373 -10.18 -6.51 -8.54
N ARG A 374 -9.47 -5.87 -9.48
CA ARG A 374 -8.75 -6.63 -10.49
C ARG A 374 -7.66 -7.46 -9.80
N ARG A 375 -7.61 -8.74 -10.15
CA ARG A 375 -6.63 -9.68 -9.61
C ARG A 375 -5.22 -9.37 -10.12
N CYS A 376 -5.11 -9.03 -11.40
CA CYS A 376 -3.87 -8.57 -12.01
C CYS A 376 -3.80 -7.04 -11.98
N ILE A 377 -2.60 -6.48 -11.82
CA ILE A 377 -2.37 -5.05 -12.03
C ILE A 377 -2.59 -4.70 -13.51
N GLU A 378 -2.86 -3.43 -13.79
CA GLU A 378 -3.10 -2.97 -15.16
C GLU A 378 -1.95 -3.33 -16.10
N GLY A 379 -2.29 -3.77 -17.31
CA GLY A 379 -1.34 -4.27 -18.31
C GLY A 379 -1.06 -5.78 -18.22
N LEU A 380 -1.21 -6.39 -17.04
CA LEU A 380 -1.09 -7.83 -16.88
C LEU A 380 -2.43 -8.55 -17.09
N LYS A 381 -2.35 -9.83 -17.44
CA LYS A 381 -3.50 -10.74 -17.58
C LYS A 381 -3.24 -12.07 -16.89
N TRP A 382 -4.30 -12.65 -16.35
CA TRP A 382 -4.26 -14.01 -15.82
C TRP A 382 -4.01 -15.01 -16.94
N ASN A 383 -3.01 -15.88 -16.79
CA ASN A 383 -2.65 -16.89 -17.80
C ASN A 383 -3.03 -18.33 -17.41
N GLY A 384 -3.77 -18.51 -16.32
CA GLY A 384 -4.11 -19.81 -15.74
C GLY A 384 -3.35 -20.14 -14.45
N THR A 385 -2.16 -19.55 -14.23
CA THR A 385 -1.35 -19.79 -13.03
C THR A 385 -0.91 -18.52 -12.31
N THR A 386 -0.61 -17.45 -13.06
CA THR A 386 -0.19 -16.17 -12.52
C THR A 386 -0.63 -15.02 -13.42
N CYS A 387 -0.41 -13.79 -12.98
CA CYS A 387 -0.52 -12.60 -13.81
C CYS A 387 0.76 -12.44 -14.64
N SER A 388 0.61 -12.25 -15.95
CA SER A 388 1.73 -12.12 -16.90
C SER A 388 1.43 -11.11 -18.00
N GLY A 389 2.48 -10.61 -18.66
CA GLY A 389 2.39 -9.53 -19.64
C GLY A 389 3.32 -8.38 -19.27
N SER A 390 3.03 -7.20 -19.81
CA SER A 390 3.76 -5.97 -19.50
C SER A 390 2.90 -5.09 -18.60
N PRO A 391 3.35 -4.75 -17.39
CA PRO A 391 2.60 -3.87 -16.51
C PRO A 391 2.50 -2.48 -17.13
N PHE A 392 1.38 -1.80 -16.85
CA PHE A 392 1.20 -0.39 -17.14
C PHE A 392 1.79 0.45 -16.01
N TYR A 393 2.57 1.44 -16.41
CA TYR A 393 3.06 2.51 -15.55
C TYR A 393 2.70 3.83 -16.21
N GLY A 394 2.18 4.77 -15.43
CA GLY A 394 1.81 6.09 -15.93
C GLY A 394 1.78 7.13 -14.83
N MET A 395 1.68 8.38 -15.26
CA MET A 395 1.44 9.54 -14.37
C MET A 395 0.05 9.44 -13.73
N PHE A 396 -0.23 10.31 -12.76
CA PHE A 396 -1.53 10.34 -12.07
C PHE A 396 -2.70 10.50 -13.06
N GLN A 397 -2.61 11.48 -13.94
CA GLN A 397 -3.60 11.74 -14.99
C GLN A 397 -3.82 10.51 -15.89
N GLU A 398 -2.72 9.93 -16.40
CA GLU A 398 -2.77 8.79 -17.31
C GLU A 398 -3.40 7.55 -16.64
N SER A 399 -3.19 7.39 -15.33
CA SER A 399 -3.76 6.32 -14.52
C SER A 399 -5.27 6.45 -14.38
N LEU A 400 -5.78 7.66 -14.16
CA LEU A 400 -7.21 7.97 -14.13
C LEU A 400 -7.87 7.74 -15.50
N GLU A 401 -7.26 8.26 -16.56
CA GLU A 401 -7.72 8.05 -17.94
C GLU A 401 -7.72 6.57 -18.33
N ARG A 402 -6.68 5.82 -17.91
CA ARG A 402 -6.59 4.37 -18.11
C ARG A 402 -7.76 3.66 -17.47
N ALA A 403 -8.10 3.98 -16.23
CA ALA A 403 -9.24 3.41 -15.52
C ALA A 403 -10.58 3.75 -16.20
N ALA A 404 -10.77 5.01 -16.60
CA ALA A 404 -11.95 5.44 -17.34
C ALA A 404 -12.12 4.67 -18.66
N ASN A 405 -11.04 4.45 -19.41
CA ASN A 405 -11.07 3.66 -20.63
C ASN A 405 -11.38 2.18 -20.34
N GLN A 406 -10.81 1.58 -19.29
CA GLN A 406 -11.13 0.21 -18.89
C GLN A 406 -12.62 0.06 -18.54
N ALA A 407 -13.21 1.04 -17.88
CA ALA A 407 -14.64 0.99 -17.58
C ALA A 407 -15.51 1.04 -18.83
N ARG A 408 -15.20 1.95 -19.77
CA ARG A 408 -15.90 2.03 -21.06
C ARG A 408 -15.78 0.73 -21.86
N LEU A 409 -14.58 0.13 -21.91
CA LEU A 409 -14.32 -1.08 -22.70
C LEU A 409 -15.01 -2.33 -22.13
N THR A 410 -15.13 -2.42 -20.80
CA THR A 410 -15.68 -3.61 -20.14
C THR A 410 -17.14 -3.46 -19.74
N GLY A 411 -17.69 -2.24 -19.76
CA GLY A 411 -19.01 -1.93 -19.22
C GLY A 411 -19.09 -1.99 -17.68
N LYS A 412 -17.97 -2.26 -16.99
CA LYS A 412 -17.89 -2.32 -15.52
C LYS A 412 -17.33 -1.01 -14.96
N PRO A 413 -17.76 -0.54 -13.79
CA PRO A 413 -17.35 0.76 -13.26
C PRO A 413 -15.94 0.76 -12.64
N TRP A 414 -14.94 0.22 -13.33
CA TRP A 414 -13.54 0.19 -12.87
C TRP A 414 -12.96 1.59 -12.65
N ARG A 415 -12.35 1.83 -11.49
CA ARG A 415 -11.68 3.09 -11.15
C ARG A 415 -10.35 2.83 -10.45
N VAL A 416 -9.53 3.87 -10.34
CA VAL A 416 -8.40 3.87 -9.41
C VAL A 416 -8.98 3.90 -7.97
N PRO A 417 -8.45 3.12 -7.02
CA PRO A 417 -8.91 3.10 -5.63
C PRO A 417 -8.56 4.40 -4.89
N SER A 418 -9.32 4.76 -3.87
CA SER A 418 -8.88 5.79 -2.93
C SER A 418 -7.65 5.32 -2.13
N VAL A 419 -6.97 6.23 -1.44
CA VAL A 419 -5.77 5.89 -0.66
C VAL A 419 -6.07 4.89 0.46
N LYS A 420 -7.26 4.99 1.08
CA LYS A 420 -7.72 4.03 2.09
C LYS A 420 -8.10 2.68 1.49
N GLU A 421 -8.75 2.69 0.32
CA GLU A 421 -9.05 1.45 -0.39
C GLU A 421 -7.76 0.74 -0.82
N LEU A 422 -6.79 1.44 -1.39
CA LEU A 422 -5.51 0.85 -1.79
C LEU A 422 -4.72 0.36 -0.57
N GLY A 423 -4.68 1.16 0.50
CA GLY A 423 -4.07 0.80 1.78
C GLY A 423 -4.70 -0.44 2.40
N SER A 424 -6.00 -0.70 2.17
CA SER A 424 -6.68 -1.90 2.66
C SER A 424 -6.14 -3.21 2.07
N LEU A 425 -5.45 -3.17 0.92
CA LEU A 425 -4.78 -4.35 0.36
C LEU A 425 -3.44 -4.67 1.04
N VAL A 426 -2.81 -3.68 1.67
CA VAL A 426 -1.46 -3.84 2.21
C VAL A 426 -1.46 -4.84 3.36
N ASP A 427 -0.60 -5.84 3.33
CA ASP A 427 -0.35 -6.73 4.47
C ASP A 427 1.10 -6.53 4.93
N GLN A 428 1.28 -5.67 5.94
CA GLN A 428 2.59 -5.31 6.48
C GLN A 428 3.30 -6.46 7.20
N THR A 429 2.65 -7.61 7.36
CA THR A 429 3.30 -8.83 7.87
C THR A 429 4.05 -9.60 6.77
N GLN A 430 3.78 -9.29 5.49
CA GLN A 430 4.41 -9.93 4.34
C GLN A 430 5.68 -9.19 3.88
N SER A 431 6.66 -9.95 3.41
CA SER A 431 7.91 -9.45 2.83
C SER A 431 8.39 -10.44 1.76
N PRO A 432 8.92 -10.00 0.60
CA PRO A 432 9.33 -8.63 0.27
C PRO A 432 8.21 -7.71 -0.22
N ILE A 433 7.02 -8.23 -0.53
CA ILE A 433 5.88 -7.44 -1.01
C ILE A 433 4.75 -7.54 0.03
N ALA A 434 4.33 -6.40 0.56
CA ALA A 434 3.33 -6.24 1.60
C ALA A 434 1.90 -6.41 1.05
N ILE A 435 1.57 -7.57 0.47
CA ILE A 435 0.24 -7.95 -0.02
C ILE A 435 0.11 -9.47 -0.03
N ASP A 436 -1.12 -9.99 0.04
CA ASP A 436 -1.39 -11.41 -0.20
C ASP A 436 -1.05 -11.77 -1.66
N SER A 437 0.15 -12.33 -1.87
CA SER A 437 0.67 -12.67 -3.19
C SER A 437 0.00 -13.90 -3.84
N ILE A 438 -0.76 -14.69 -3.08
CA ILE A 438 -1.55 -15.80 -3.61
C ILE A 438 -2.82 -15.24 -4.28
N VAL A 439 -3.45 -14.28 -3.61
CA VAL A 439 -4.64 -13.61 -4.10
C VAL A 439 -4.29 -12.62 -5.21
N PHE A 440 -3.24 -11.83 -5.02
CA PHE A 440 -2.77 -10.78 -5.93
C PHE A 440 -1.36 -11.08 -6.49
N PRO A 441 -1.22 -12.08 -7.36
CA PRO A 441 0.08 -12.51 -7.87
C PRO A 441 0.66 -11.50 -8.86
N ALA A 442 2.00 -11.52 -8.96
CA ALA A 442 2.79 -10.60 -9.78
C ALA A 442 2.44 -9.11 -9.55
N THR A 443 2.04 -8.75 -8.33
CA THR A 443 2.01 -7.35 -7.89
C THR A 443 3.43 -6.81 -8.02
N ALA A 444 3.58 -5.67 -8.70
CA ALA A 444 4.87 -5.02 -8.86
C ALA A 444 5.42 -4.61 -7.48
N ASN A 445 6.74 -4.74 -7.32
CA ASN A 445 7.44 -4.28 -6.14
C ASN A 445 7.67 -2.76 -6.19
N ASP A 446 6.58 -1.99 -6.21
CA ASP A 446 6.59 -0.60 -6.68
C ASP A 446 5.48 0.23 -6.01
N GLN A 447 5.42 1.51 -6.38
CA GLN A 447 4.40 2.47 -6.00
C GLN A 447 3.16 2.37 -6.88
N PHE A 448 1.99 2.51 -6.25
CA PHE A 448 0.69 2.40 -6.89
C PHE A 448 -0.13 3.65 -6.66
N TRP A 449 -0.71 4.19 -7.71
CA TRP A 449 -1.56 5.37 -7.64
C TRP A 449 -2.86 5.06 -6.90
N ALA A 450 -3.20 5.94 -5.95
CA ALA A 450 -4.55 6.12 -5.45
C ALA A 450 -5.21 7.30 -6.19
N ALA A 451 -6.54 7.32 -6.24
CA ALA A 451 -7.36 8.38 -6.84
C ALA A 451 -7.45 9.64 -5.97
N SER A 452 -6.94 9.57 -4.74
CA SER A 452 -6.95 10.64 -3.74
C SER A 452 -5.91 11.70 -4.08
N SER A 453 -6.36 12.93 -4.28
CA SER A 453 -5.47 14.10 -4.44
C SER A 453 -4.84 14.49 -3.09
N TYR A 454 -3.68 15.12 -3.11
CA TYR A 454 -3.08 15.66 -1.89
C TYR A 454 -3.72 17.01 -1.52
N ALA A 455 -4.14 17.16 -0.27
CA ALA A 455 -4.93 18.33 0.16
C ALA A 455 -4.20 19.67 0.05
N MET A 456 -2.88 19.69 0.26
CA MET A 456 -2.10 20.91 0.18
C MET A 456 -1.93 21.43 -1.24
N ASP A 457 -1.73 20.52 -2.20
CA ASP A 457 -1.24 20.86 -3.52
C ASP A 457 -1.58 19.77 -4.54
N ALA A 458 -2.30 20.17 -5.59
CA ALA A 458 -2.73 19.32 -6.69
C ALA A 458 -1.58 18.76 -7.54
N PHE A 459 -0.36 19.31 -7.41
CA PHE A 459 0.83 18.73 -8.02
C PHE A 459 1.22 17.38 -7.40
N PHE A 460 0.67 17.01 -6.26
CA PHE A 460 0.92 15.73 -5.61
C PHE A 460 -0.34 14.87 -5.56
N GLY A 461 -0.14 13.55 -5.60
CA GLY A 461 -1.20 12.57 -5.40
C GLY A 461 -0.77 11.48 -4.44
N TRP A 462 -1.75 10.80 -3.83
CA TRP A 462 -1.48 9.71 -2.91
C TRP A 462 -1.10 8.42 -3.62
N MET A 463 -0.21 7.68 -2.99
CA MET A 463 0.33 6.41 -3.44
C MET A 463 0.48 5.42 -2.29
N THR A 464 0.55 4.14 -2.64
CA THR A 464 0.95 3.07 -1.74
C THR A 464 2.12 2.29 -2.35
N HIS A 465 3.22 2.15 -1.60
CA HIS A 465 4.38 1.35 -2.01
C HIS A 465 4.26 -0.07 -1.47
N PHE A 466 4.05 -1.07 -2.32
CA PHE A 466 3.89 -2.46 -1.84
C PHE A 466 5.20 -3.12 -1.41
N TYR A 467 6.38 -2.61 -1.80
CA TYR A 467 7.65 -3.10 -1.22
C TYR A 467 7.69 -2.98 0.30
N TYR A 468 7.25 -1.85 0.84
CA TYR A 468 7.31 -1.57 2.27
C TYR A 468 5.95 -1.77 2.93
N GLY A 469 4.85 -1.48 2.22
CA GLY A 469 3.52 -1.36 2.80
C GLY A 469 3.22 0.03 3.36
N ALA A 470 3.88 1.05 2.81
CA ALA A 470 3.75 2.44 3.23
C ALA A 470 2.81 3.21 2.29
N THR A 471 2.06 4.15 2.86
CA THR A 471 1.23 5.12 2.15
C THR A 471 1.89 6.49 2.25
N TYR A 472 2.04 7.15 1.11
CA TYR A 472 2.72 8.44 0.98
C TYR A 472 2.21 9.18 -0.26
N TYR A 473 2.71 10.39 -0.50
CA TYR A 473 2.37 11.16 -1.69
C TYR A 473 3.63 11.41 -2.53
N SER A 474 3.45 11.51 -3.85
CA SER A 474 4.52 11.81 -4.80
C SER A 474 4.04 12.84 -5.82
N TYR A 475 4.95 13.36 -6.64
CA TYR A 475 4.58 14.27 -7.73
C TYR A 475 3.65 13.54 -8.69
N SER A 476 2.59 14.21 -9.13
CA SER A 476 1.61 13.69 -10.09
C SER A 476 2.24 13.29 -11.44
N GLU A 477 3.43 13.82 -11.74
CA GLU A 477 4.26 13.49 -12.91
C GLU A 477 5.12 12.22 -12.72
N ASP A 478 5.21 11.68 -11.49
CA ASP A 478 5.91 10.43 -11.25
C ASP A 478 5.12 9.24 -11.82
N THR A 479 5.83 8.22 -12.29
CA THR A 479 5.19 7.02 -12.81
C THR A 479 4.85 6.04 -11.69
N GLY A 480 3.61 5.56 -11.67
CA GLY A 480 3.14 4.53 -10.74
C GLY A 480 2.36 3.43 -11.46
N ALA A 481 2.29 2.25 -10.83
CA ALA A 481 1.44 1.17 -11.26
C ALA A 481 -0.02 1.42 -10.85
N VAL A 482 -0.96 0.67 -11.44
CA VAL A 482 -2.39 0.80 -11.16
C VAL A 482 -3.02 -0.56 -10.93
N ARG A 483 -3.84 -0.67 -9.88
CA ARG A 483 -4.75 -1.79 -9.65
C ARG A 483 -6.16 -1.24 -9.56
N LEU A 484 -7.02 -1.68 -10.46
CA LEU A 484 -8.39 -1.15 -10.53
C LEU A 484 -9.31 -1.82 -9.51
N VAL A 485 -10.25 -1.02 -9.02
CA VAL A 485 -11.29 -1.43 -8.09
C VAL A 485 -12.66 -1.02 -8.61
N ARG A 486 -13.71 -1.66 -8.11
CA ARG A 486 -15.11 -1.28 -8.28
C ARG A 486 -15.94 -1.76 -7.08
N ASN A 487 -17.14 -1.19 -6.95
CA ASN A 487 -18.12 -1.64 -5.97
C ASN A 487 -18.91 -2.88 -6.46
#